data_AF-A0A9P7G6T2-F1
#
_entry.id   AF-A0A9P7G6T2-F1
#
_cell.length_a   1.000
_cell.length_b   1.000
_cell.length_c   1.000
_cell.angle_alpha   90.00
_cell.angle_beta   90.00
_cell.angle_gamma   90.00
#
_symmetry.space_group_name_H-M   'P 1'
#
loop_
_entity.id
_entity.type
_entity.pdbx_description
1 polymer ?
#
loop_
_entity_poly.entity_id
_entity_poly.type
_entity_poly.pdbx_seq_one_letter_code
_entity_poly.pdbx_strand_id
1 'polypeptide(L)'
;MQSLTQVAQSIATDSSDSTMQRVNKPAAPASMVLQLPPRLPKGRRVFYGFPISDDWFITFYDQHHPERRDRDRIMKGVGAMKMLKSASGYMELELKEASCRISSPVPSKDSTHIITVCSTLSSSFKRTPLQWQFDKLKSLIQQEPDWFIDWESGTYWDSD
;
A
#
# COMPACT_ATOMS: atom_id res chain seq x y z
N MET A 1 -66.81 51.77 30.91
CA MET A 1 -66.80 51.18 32.26
C MET A 1 -65.54 50.31 32.39
N GLN A 2 -64.70 50.63 33.38
CA GLN A 2 -63.78 49.77 34.18
C GLN A 2 -62.85 48.79 33.40
N SER A 3 -61.52 48.98 33.32
CA SER A 3 -60.46 48.98 34.34
C SER A 3 -60.08 47.60 34.92
N LEU A 4 -58.79 47.26 34.72
CA LEU A 4 -57.87 46.40 35.51
C LEU A 4 -58.17 44.91 35.74
N THR A 5 -57.28 44.04 35.24
CA THR A 5 -56.60 43.06 36.11
C THR A 5 -55.21 42.73 35.56
N GLN A 6 -54.23 42.84 36.46
CA GLN A 6 -52.81 42.56 36.32
C GLN A 6 -52.55 41.21 37.00
N VAL A 7 -51.82 40.28 36.39
CA VAL A 7 -51.24 39.12 37.11
C VAL A 7 -49.84 38.84 36.61
N ALA A 8 -48.99 38.53 37.58
CA ALA A 8 -47.54 38.58 37.58
C ALA A 8 -46.82 37.41 36.88
N GLN A 9 -45.60 37.76 36.46
CA GLN A 9 -44.34 36.99 36.33
C GLN A 9 -44.33 35.50 36.73
N SER A 10 -43.65 34.70 35.92
CA SER A 10 -42.57 33.80 36.39
C SER A 10 -41.66 33.41 35.23
N ILE A 11 -40.39 33.81 35.35
CA ILE A 11 -39.27 33.38 34.50
C ILE A 11 -38.88 31.98 35.01
N ALA A 12 -38.89 30.99 34.13
CA ALA A 12 -38.19 29.74 34.33
C ALA A 12 -37.30 29.50 33.11
N THR A 13 -36.01 29.80 33.28
CA THR A 13 -34.93 29.26 32.47
C THR A 13 -34.87 27.76 32.70
N ASP A 14 -35.06 26.95 31.66
CA ASP A 14 -34.58 25.58 31.68
C ASP A 14 -33.94 25.20 30.34
N SER A 15 -32.60 25.30 30.37
CA SER A 15 -31.65 24.33 29.82
C SER A 15 -32.19 23.38 28.74
N SER A 16 -32.28 23.84 27.50
CA SER A 16 -32.35 22.94 26.35
C SER A 16 -30.94 22.52 25.96
N ASP A 17 -30.57 21.39 26.55
CA ASP A 17 -29.44 20.52 26.29
C ASP A 17 -29.02 20.51 24.80
N SER A 18 -27.91 21.19 24.51
CA SER A 18 -27.22 21.09 23.22
C SER A 18 -26.61 19.70 23.11
N THR A 19 -27.41 18.75 22.67
CA THR A 19 -26.95 17.44 22.20
C THR A 19 -25.99 17.68 21.04
N MET A 20 -24.69 17.72 21.35
CA MET A 20 -23.65 17.73 20.33
C MET A 20 -23.84 16.49 19.47
N GLN A 21 -24.36 16.67 18.25
CA GLN A 21 -24.26 15.68 17.19
C GLN A 21 -22.78 15.37 17.02
N ARG A 22 -22.35 14.26 17.62
CA ARG A 22 -21.05 13.65 17.39
C ARG A 22 -21.03 13.26 15.92
N VAL A 23 -20.54 14.16 15.07
CA VAL A 23 -20.33 13.92 13.65
C VAL A 23 -19.48 12.65 13.58
N ASN A 24 -20.10 11.57 13.11
CA ASN A 24 -19.42 10.30 12.89
C ASN A 24 -18.31 10.56 11.88
N LYS A 25 -17.09 10.77 12.38
CA LYS A 25 -15.90 10.85 11.55
C LYS A 25 -15.87 9.55 10.73
N PRO A 26 -15.85 9.61 9.40
CA PRO A 26 -15.77 8.41 8.57
C PRO A 26 -14.59 7.57 9.06
N ALA A 27 -14.84 6.29 9.32
CA ALA A 27 -13.79 5.35 9.66
C ALA A 27 -12.70 5.47 8.59
N ALA A 28 -11.45 5.68 9.02
CA ALA A 28 -10.34 5.76 8.09
C ALA A 28 -10.34 4.50 7.20
N PRO A 29 -10.09 4.63 5.90
CA PRO A 29 -10.06 3.47 5.01
C PRO A 29 -9.06 2.44 5.57
N ALA A 30 -9.48 1.19 5.64
CA ALA A 30 -8.67 0.14 6.24
C ALA A 30 -7.43 -0.14 5.38
N SER A 31 -6.26 -0.19 6.02
CA SER A 31 -5.07 -0.77 5.43
C SER A 31 -5.34 -2.25 5.12
N MET A 32 -4.70 -2.77 4.08
CA MET A 32 -4.87 -4.18 3.73
C MET A 32 -4.37 -5.09 4.86
N VAL A 33 -5.04 -6.24 5.03
CA VAL A 33 -4.62 -7.25 6.00
C VAL A 33 -3.63 -8.19 5.31
N LEU A 34 -2.40 -8.22 5.81
CA LEU A 34 -1.37 -9.16 5.34
C LEU A 34 -1.17 -10.29 6.32
N GLN A 35 -1.19 -11.51 5.80
CA GLN A 35 -0.72 -12.68 6.53
C GLN A 35 0.79 -12.77 6.38
N LEU A 36 1.50 -12.70 7.52
CA LEU A 36 2.92 -12.97 7.55
C LEU A 36 3.18 -14.45 7.24
N PRO A 37 4.28 -14.77 6.55
CA PRO A 37 4.63 -16.16 6.29
C PRO A 37 4.89 -16.89 7.62
N PRO A 38 4.53 -18.18 7.74
CA PRO A 38 4.65 -18.94 9.00
C PRO A 38 6.08 -19.00 9.55
N ARG A 39 7.07 -18.90 8.67
CA ARG A 39 8.50 -18.92 9.01
C ARG A 39 9.20 -17.77 8.31
N LEU A 40 9.68 -16.82 9.10
CA LEU A 40 10.57 -15.77 8.61
C LEU A 40 12.03 -16.25 8.71
N PRO A 41 12.82 -16.10 7.64
CA PRO A 41 14.25 -16.39 7.69
C PRO A 41 14.94 -15.47 8.70
N LYS A 42 15.71 -16.05 9.63
CA LYS A 42 16.41 -15.31 10.68
C LYS A 42 17.43 -14.34 10.07
N GLY A 43 17.46 -13.11 10.57
CA GLY A 43 18.42 -12.09 10.13
C GLY A 43 18.22 -11.57 8.71
N ARG A 44 17.17 -12.00 8.00
CA ARG A 44 16.90 -11.60 6.61
C ARG A 44 15.69 -10.69 6.55
N ARG A 45 15.76 -9.68 5.69
CA ARG A 45 14.60 -8.86 5.36
C ARG A 45 13.70 -9.62 4.38
N VAL A 46 12.39 -9.47 4.54
CA VAL A 46 11.39 -10.06 3.64
C VAL A 46 10.52 -8.94 3.08
N PHE A 47 10.27 -9.00 1.78
CA PHE A 47 9.43 -8.08 1.03
C PHE A 47 8.15 -8.80 0.62
N TYR A 48 7.02 -8.11 0.72
CA TYR A 48 5.78 -8.53 0.07
C TYR A 48 5.63 -7.71 -1.21
N GLY A 49 5.39 -8.35 -2.33
CA GLY A 49 5.33 -7.64 -3.61
C GLY A 49 4.96 -8.53 -4.78
N PHE A 50 5.00 -7.95 -5.96
CA PHE A 50 4.69 -8.63 -7.21
C PHE A 50 5.98 -8.98 -7.94
N PRO A 51 6.17 -10.25 -8.35
CA PRO A 51 7.26 -10.59 -9.25
C PRO A 51 7.03 -9.91 -10.60
N ILE A 52 8.10 -9.40 -11.19
CA ILE A 52 8.01 -8.66 -12.44
C ILE A 52 9.20 -9.00 -13.32
N SER A 53 8.97 -9.11 -14.64
CA SER A 53 10.04 -9.17 -15.61
C SER A 53 10.32 -7.77 -16.15
N ASP A 54 11.53 -7.54 -16.63
CA ASP A 54 11.86 -6.29 -17.30
C ASP A 54 10.96 -6.04 -18.52
N ASP A 55 10.61 -7.11 -19.26
CA ASP A 55 9.76 -7.04 -20.44
C ASP A 55 8.33 -6.60 -20.09
N TRP A 56 7.87 -6.93 -18.88
CA TRP A 56 6.59 -6.45 -18.39
C TRP A 56 6.59 -4.92 -18.27
N PHE A 57 7.66 -4.31 -17.73
CA PHE A 57 7.75 -2.84 -17.62
C PHE A 57 7.71 -2.16 -18.98
N ILE A 58 8.45 -2.70 -19.95
CA ILE A 58 8.48 -2.18 -21.32
C ILE A 58 7.08 -2.25 -21.93
N THR A 59 6.45 -3.42 -21.84
CA THR A 59 5.12 -3.67 -22.40
C THR A 59 4.08 -2.75 -21.77
N PHE A 60 4.09 -2.64 -20.43
CA PHE A 60 3.18 -1.78 -19.69
C PHE A 60 3.34 -0.30 -20.09
N TYR A 61 4.57 0.18 -20.24
CA TYR A 61 4.84 1.54 -20.71
C TYR A 61 4.33 1.77 -22.13
N ASP A 62 4.69 0.90 -23.07
CA ASP A 62 4.36 1.04 -24.49
C ASP A 62 2.85 0.95 -24.77
N GLN A 63 2.10 0.23 -23.93
CA GLN A 63 0.63 0.18 -24.01
C GLN A 63 -0.03 1.53 -23.69
N HIS A 64 0.60 2.35 -22.85
CA HIS A 64 0.05 3.65 -22.45
C HIS A 64 0.72 4.84 -23.14
N HIS A 65 1.90 4.63 -23.74
CA HIS A 65 2.65 5.60 -24.52
C HIS A 65 3.10 5.02 -25.87
N PRO A 66 2.17 4.60 -26.74
CA PRO A 66 2.51 3.99 -28.03
C PRO A 66 3.33 4.92 -28.93
N GLU A 67 3.24 6.24 -28.74
CA GLU A 67 4.00 7.26 -29.45
C GLU A 67 5.47 7.37 -29.01
N ARG A 68 5.87 6.69 -27.93
CA ARG A 68 7.22 6.76 -27.32
C ARG A 68 7.93 5.41 -27.26
N ARG A 69 7.59 4.50 -28.18
CA ARG A 69 8.12 3.12 -28.21
C ARG A 69 9.62 3.04 -28.46
N ASP A 70 10.23 4.07 -29.02
CA ASP A 70 11.67 4.16 -29.33
C ASP A 70 12.52 4.55 -28.11
N ARG A 71 11.91 4.88 -26.96
CA ARG A 71 12.64 5.23 -25.75
C ARG A 71 13.50 4.08 -25.23
N ASP A 72 14.63 4.45 -24.64
CA ASP A 72 15.50 3.50 -23.94
C ASP A 72 14.77 2.73 -22.83
N ARG A 73 15.18 1.48 -22.62
CA ARG A 73 14.59 0.53 -21.66
C ARG A 73 14.54 1.07 -20.24
N ILE A 74 15.58 1.77 -19.78
CA ILE A 74 15.66 2.36 -18.44
C ILE A 74 14.58 3.43 -18.28
N MET A 75 14.42 4.29 -19.29
CA MET A 75 13.40 5.35 -19.28
C MET A 75 11.99 4.77 -19.26
N LYS A 76 11.74 3.68 -19.98
CA LYS A 76 10.47 2.95 -19.93
C LYS A 76 10.20 2.36 -18.56
N GLY A 77 11.20 1.74 -17.92
CA GLY A 77 11.09 1.22 -16.56
C GLY A 77 10.72 2.29 -15.53
N VAL A 78 11.43 3.43 -15.55
CA VAL A 78 11.13 4.59 -14.68
C VAL A 78 9.73 5.14 -14.96
N GLY A 79 9.34 5.24 -16.24
CA GLY A 79 8.02 5.69 -16.66
C GLY A 79 6.91 4.78 -16.15
N ALA A 80 7.03 3.47 -16.38
CA ALA A 80 6.08 2.47 -15.92
C ALA A 80 5.91 2.49 -14.40
N MET A 81 6.99 2.65 -13.63
CA MET A 81 6.90 2.78 -12.17
C MET A 81 6.12 4.04 -11.75
N LYS A 82 6.37 5.19 -12.38
CA LYS A 82 5.60 6.43 -12.12
C LYS A 82 4.12 6.26 -12.42
N MET A 83 3.81 5.59 -13.53
CA MET A 83 2.45 5.31 -13.95
C MET A 83 1.74 4.36 -13.01
N LEU A 84 2.39 3.30 -12.57
CA LEU A 84 1.85 2.38 -11.56
C LEU A 84 1.51 3.11 -10.25
N LYS A 85 2.42 3.95 -9.75
CA LYS A 85 2.17 4.76 -8.55
C LYS A 85 0.95 5.66 -8.73
N SER A 86 0.86 6.35 -9.86
CA SER A 86 -0.26 7.23 -10.18
C SER A 86 -1.58 6.48 -10.32
N ALA A 87 -1.60 5.38 -11.07
CA ALA A 87 -2.82 4.62 -11.38
C ALA A 87 -3.34 3.82 -10.18
N SER A 88 -2.46 3.35 -9.29
CA SER A 88 -2.84 2.68 -8.04
C SER A 88 -3.15 3.63 -6.90
N GLY A 89 -2.65 4.87 -6.96
CA GLY A 89 -2.68 5.81 -5.84
C GLY A 89 -1.70 5.46 -4.72
N TYR A 90 -0.85 4.44 -4.88
CA TYR A 90 0.13 4.02 -3.87
C TYR A 90 1.55 4.47 -4.24
N MET A 91 2.11 5.40 -3.47
CA MET A 91 3.36 6.10 -3.82
C MET A 91 4.64 5.43 -3.31
N GLU A 92 4.51 4.50 -2.37
CA GLU A 92 5.64 3.84 -1.72
C GLU A 92 6.14 2.59 -2.48
N LEU A 93 5.68 2.37 -3.72
CA LEU A 93 6.21 1.30 -4.57
C LEU A 93 7.70 1.50 -4.82
N GLU A 94 8.46 0.41 -4.72
CA GLU A 94 9.87 0.37 -5.09
C GLU A 94 10.11 -0.86 -5.97
N LEU A 95 11.07 -0.75 -6.89
CA LEU A 95 11.60 -1.91 -7.60
C LEU A 95 12.80 -2.43 -6.81
N LYS A 96 12.81 -3.72 -6.47
CA LYS A 96 13.94 -4.38 -5.81
C LYS A 96 14.30 -5.68 -6.48
N GLU A 97 15.54 -6.09 -6.27
CA GLU A 97 15.94 -7.47 -6.48
C GLU A 97 15.63 -8.27 -5.22
N ALA A 98 15.07 -9.45 -5.41
CA ALA A 98 14.84 -10.40 -4.34
C ALA A 98 15.29 -11.79 -4.76
N SER A 99 15.59 -12.62 -3.78
CA SER A 99 15.86 -14.03 -3.97
C SER A 99 14.54 -14.79 -4.19
N CYS A 100 14.50 -16.06 -3.79
CA CYS A 100 13.34 -16.93 -3.94
C CYS A 100 12.10 -16.43 -3.18
N ARG A 101 10.94 -16.87 -3.69
CA ARG A 101 9.67 -16.81 -2.97
C ARG A 101 9.75 -17.69 -1.74
N ILE A 102 9.21 -17.24 -0.61
CA ILE A 102 9.11 -18.05 0.61
C ILE A 102 8.21 -19.27 0.39
N SER A 103 7.21 -19.17 -0.48
CA SER A 103 6.34 -20.27 -0.88
C SER A 103 7.05 -21.33 -1.74
N SER A 104 8.21 -21.00 -2.33
CA SER A 104 8.95 -21.93 -3.18
C SER A 104 9.63 -23.01 -2.35
N PRO A 105 9.39 -24.31 -2.62
CA PRO A 105 10.04 -25.39 -1.90
C PRO A 105 11.55 -25.47 -2.20
N VAL A 106 12.00 -24.87 -3.30
CA VAL A 106 13.40 -24.87 -3.72
C VAL A 106 13.94 -23.45 -3.69
N PRO A 107 15.02 -23.17 -2.95
CA PRO A 107 15.70 -21.90 -3.02
C PRO A 107 16.34 -21.75 -4.41
N SER A 108 15.81 -20.81 -5.20
CA SER A 108 16.45 -20.40 -6.45
C SER A 108 17.69 -19.57 -6.13
N LYS A 109 18.78 -19.83 -6.87
CA LYS A 109 19.96 -18.97 -6.89
C LYS A 109 19.77 -17.75 -7.79
N ASP A 110 18.67 -17.66 -8.51
CA ASP A 110 18.40 -16.54 -9.40
C ASP A 110 17.75 -15.40 -8.62
N SER A 111 18.20 -14.18 -8.89
CA SER A 111 17.49 -12.99 -8.44
C SER A 111 16.27 -12.76 -9.34
N THR A 112 15.19 -12.26 -8.75
CA THR A 112 14.00 -11.81 -9.46
C THR A 112 13.74 -10.36 -9.11
N HIS A 113 13.33 -9.57 -10.09
CA HIS A 113 12.81 -8.24 -9.83
C HIS A 113 11.42 -8.35 -9.20
N ILE A 114 11.18 -7.53 -8.19
CA ILE A 114 9.89 -7.40 -7.52
C ILE A 114 9.49 -5.93 -7.40
N ILE A 115 8.21 -5.67 -7.59
CA ILE A 115 7.59 -4.41 -7.19
C ILE A 115 7.14 -4.57 -5.75
N THR A 116 7.86 -3.95 -4.81
CA THR A 116 7.59 -4.09 -3.39
C THR A 116 6.38 -3.28 -2.98
N VAL A 117 5.47 -3.93 -2.27
CA VAL A 117 4.32 -3.31 -1.61
C VAL A 117 4.67 -2.95 -0.18
N CYS A 118 5.34 -3.84 0.55
CA CYS A 118 5.87 -3.54 1.87
C CYS A 118 7.01 -4.49 2.23
N SER A 119 7.57 -4.32 3.42
CA SER A 119 8.52 -5.27 4.01
C SER A 119 8.14 -5.57 5.45
N THR A 120 8.81 -6.57 6.03
CA THR A 120 8.68 -6.91 7.46
C THR A 120 9.27 -5.86 8.41
N LEU A 121 9.93 -4.81 7.90
CA LEU A 121 10.34 -3.68 8.72
C LEU A 121 9.12 -2.90 9.21
N SER A 122 9.08 -2.58 10.51
CA SER A 122 7.94 -1.89 11.13
C SER A 122 7.57 -0.56 10.46
N SER A 123 8.54 0.20 9.97
CA SER A 123 8.31 1.46 9.26
C SER A 123 7.64 1.26 7.89
N SER A 124 8.03 0.21 7.16
CA SER A 124 7.47 -0.13 5.85
C SER A 124 6.13 -0.84 5.99
N PHE A 125 5.99 -1.73 6.96
CA PHE A 125 4.74 -2.44 7.25
C PHE A 125 3.63 -1.49 7.68
N LYS A 126 3.93 -0.39 8.37
CA LYS A 126 2.94 0.66 8.70
C LYS A 126 2.45 1.45 7.49
N ARG A 127 3.19 1.41 6.37
CA ARG A 127 2.86 2.09 5.13
C ARG A 127 2.21 1.14 4.11
N THR A 128 1.64 0.02 4.56
CA THR A 128 0.88 -0.85 3.66
C THR A 128 -0.23 -0.07 2.97
N PRO A 129 -0.45 -0.32 1.66
CA PRO A 129 -1.55 0.28 0.93
C PRO A 129 -2.89 -0.01 1.60
N LEU A 130 -3.86 0.84 1.27
CA LEU A 130 -5.27 0.56 1.50
C LEU A 130 -5.70 -0.64 0.62
N GLN A 131 -6.73 -1.38 1.06
CA GLN A 131 -7.19 -2.55 0.31
C GLN A 131 -7.50 -2.24 -1.16
N TRP A 132 -8.20 -1.14 -1.43
CA TRP A 132 -8.55 -0.75 -2.80
C TRP A 132 -7.32 -0.39 -3.66
N GLN A 133 -6.27 0.19 -3.05
CA GLN A 133 -5.01 0.50 -3.76
C GLN A 133 -4.30 -0.80 -4.14
N PHE A 134 -4.31 -1.76 -3.23
CA PHE A 134 -3.76 -3.08 -3.46
C PHE A 134 -4.50 -3.86 -4.55
N ASP A 135 -5.84 -3.87 -4.49
CA ASP A 135 -6.67 -4.50 -5.51
C ASP A 135 -6.44 -3.86 -6.88
N LYS A 136 -6.26 -2.53 -6.92
CA LYS A 136 -5.91 -1.80 -8.15
C LYS A 136 -4.54 -2.22 -8.68
N LEU A 137 -3.52 -2.32 -7.82
CA LEU A 137 -2.20 -2.85 -8.20
C LEU A 137 -2.30 -4.25 -8.80
N LYS A 138 -3.03 -5.15 -8.12
CA LYS A 138 -3.24 -6.52 -8.59
C LYS A 138 -3.90 -6.55 -9.98
N SER A 139 -4.88 -5.67 -10.22
CA SER A 139 -5.54 -5.55 -11.53
C SER A 139 -4.62 -5.02 -12.65
N LEU A 140 -3.67 -4.14 -12.31
CA LEU A 140 -2.73 -3.55 -13.27
C LEU A 140 -1.60 -4.52 -13.61
N ILE A 141 -1.06 -5.22 -12.60
CA ILE A 141 0.10 -6.10 -12.75
C ILE A 141 -0.30 -7.47 -13.29
N GLN A 142 -1.49 -7.95 -12.94
CA GLN A 142 -2.02 -9.26 -13.36
C GLN A 142 -1.11 -10.43 -12.95
N GLN A 143 -0.39 -10.28 -11.83
CA GLN A 143 0.38 -11.34 -11.19
C GLN A 143 -0.04 -11.49 -9.74
N GLU A 144 0.15 -12.69 -9.20
CA GLU A 144 -0.07 -12.92 -7.77
C GLU A 144 1.13 -12.41 -6.96
N PRO A 145 0.86 -11.65 -5.89
CA PRO A 145 1.89 -11.21 -4.96
C PRO A 145 2.42 -12.39 -4.14
N ASP A 146 3.62 -12.26 -3.59
CA ASP A 146 4.16 -13.23 -2.63
C ASP A 146 5.15 -12.54 -1.68
N TRP A 147 5.61 -13.30 -0.69
CA TRP A 147 6.73 -12.93 0.16
C TRP A 147 8.05 -13.40 -0.46
N PHE A 148 9.02 -12.49 -0.55
CA PHE A 148 10.33 -12.70 -1.12
C PHE A 148 11.41 -12.33 -0.11
N ILE A 149 12.51 -13.07 -0.13
CA ILE A 149 13.68 -12.80 0.72
C ILE A 149 14.55 -11.79 0.00
N ASP A 150 15.04 -10.77 0.72
CA ASP A 150 16.00 -9.81 0.19
C ASP A 150 17.24 -10.51 -0.40
N TRP A 151 17.66 -10.08 -1.60
CA TRP A 151 18.82 -10.63 -2.30
C TRP A 151 20.13 -10.17 -1.64
N GLU A 152 20.24 -8.88 -1.31
CA GLU A 152 21.47 -8.24 -0.81
C GLU A 152 21.84 -8.63 0.62
N SER A 153 20.93 -9.24 1.37
CA SER A 153 21.19 -9.76 2.72
C SER A 153 22.20 -10.95 2.77
N GLY A 154 22.94 -11.19 1.68
CA GLY A 154 23.91 -12.25 1.46
C GLY A 154 25.32 -12.02 2.04
N THR A 155 25.53 -11.07 2.95
CA THR A 155 26.86 -10.83 3.57
C THR A 155 26.98 -11.25 5.04
N TYR A 156 26.12 -12.14 5.55
CA TYR A 156 26.17 -12.58 6.96
C TYR A 156 26.29 -14.11 7.15
N TRP A 157 27.05 -14.76 6.28
CA TRP A 157 27.56 -16.11 6.54
C TRP A 157 29.02 -16.15 6.09
N ASP A 158 29.93 -15.88 7.04
CA ASP A 158 31.29 -16.46 7.17
C ASP A 158 32.06 -15.70 8.27
N SER A 159 31.63 -15.85 9.52
CA SER A 159 32.46 -15.54 10.69
C SER A 159 32.04 -16.45 11.84
N ASP A 160 32.30 -17.74 11.68
CA ASP A 160 32.63 -18.65 12.79
C ASP A 160 34.03 -19.21 12.53
#